data_AF-A0A3D1S3F7-F1
#
_entry.id   AF-A0A3D1S3F7-F1
#
_cell.length_a   1.000
_cell.length_b   1.000
_cell.length_c   1.000
_cell.angle_alpha   90.00
_cell.angle_beta   90.00
_cell.angle_gamma   90.00
#
_symmetry.space_group_name_H-M   'P 1'
#
loop_
_entity.id
_entity.type
_entity.pdbx_description
1 polymer ?
#
loop_
_entity_poly.entity_id
_entity_poly.type
_entity_poly.pdbx_seq_one_letter_code
_entity_poly.pdbx_strand_id
1 'polypeptide(L)'
;VRDVFKSPKIGAIAGCMVTEGVIKRSNPIRVLRDNIVIYEGELESLRRFKDDVQDVKKGIECGIGVKNYNDVKVGDQIEVFEIVEVAREL
;
A
#
# COMPACT_ATOMS: atom_id res chain seq x y z
N VAL A 1 5.03 -6.95 4.63
CA VAL A 1 4.83 -6.00 5.76
C VAL A 1 5.66 -6.46 6.95
N ARG A 2 6.32 -5.55 7.69
CA ARG A 2 7.15 -5.90 8.87
C ARG A 2 6.45 -5.61 10.19
N ASP A 3 5.79 -4.47 10.29
CA ASP A 3 5.10 -4.02 11.50
C ASP A 3 3.74 -3.44 11.16
N VAL A 4 2.82 -3.42 12.12
CA VAL A 4 1.50 -2.80 11.96
C VAL A 4 1.25 -1.89 13.15
N PHE A 5 0.99 -0.63 12.87
CA PHE A 5 0.67 0.39 13.85
C PHE A 5 -0.82 0.71 13.77
N LYS A 6 -1.43 1.15 14.88
CA LYS A 6 -2.80 1.65 14.87
C LYS A 6 -2.79 3.14 15.13
N SER A 7 -3.31 3.90 14.18
CA SER A 7 -3.52 5.34 14.30
C SER A 7 -5.01 5.61 14.50
N PRO A 8 -5.39 6.46 15.48
CA PRO A 8 -6.79 6.76 15.75
C PRO A 8 -7.49 7.50 14.60
N LYS A 9 -6.74 8.18 13.71
CA LYS A 9 -7.30 8.96 12.59
C LYS A 9 -7.40 8.18 11.28
N ILE A 10 -6.47 7.25 11.05
CA ILE A 10 -6.26 6.58 9.75
C ILE A 10 -6.53 5.07 9.86
N GLY A 11 -6.66 4.54 11.09
CA GLY A 11 -6.84 3.11 11.33
C GLY A 11 -5.52 2.35 11.37
N ALA A 12 -5.49 1.15 10.80
CA ALA A 12 -4.26 0.35 10.74
C ALA A 12 -3.29 0.89 9.68
N ILE A 13 -2.06 1.14 10.11
CA ILE A 13 -0.94 1.58 9.28
C ILE A 13 0.06 0.42 9.19
N ALA A 14 0.27 -0.08 7.99
CA ALA A 14 1.26 -1.10 7.70
C ALA A 14 2.64 -0.46 7.54
N GLY A 15 3.57 -0.79 8.43
CA GLY A 15 4.99 -0.50 8.26
C GLY A 15 5.62 -1.51 7.31
N CYS A 16 6.02 -1.04 6.13
CA CYS A 16 6.65 -1.87 5.11
C CYS A 16 7.84 -1.17 4.44
N MET A 17 8.67 -1.97 3.81
CA MET A 17 9.78 -1.50 3.00
C MET A 17 9.48 -1.84 1.55
N VAL A 18 9.69 -0.86 0.67
CA VAL A 18 9.49 -1.07 -0.77
C VAL A 18 10.60 -1.98 -1.29
N THR A 19 10.25 -3.21 -1.65
CA THR A 19 11.17 -4.21 -2.21
C THR A 19 11.55 -3.87 -3.65
N GLU A 20 10.56 -3.47 -4.46
CA GLU A 20 10.75 -3.14 -5.86
C GLU A 20 9.73 -2.11 -6.35
N GLY A 21 10.11 -1.34 -7.37
CA GLY A 21 9.26 -0.33 -7.98
C GLY A 21 9.14 0.97 -7.19
N VAL A 22 8.04 1.68 -7.45
CA VAL A 22 7.67 2.93 -6.80
C VAL A 22 6.22 2.83 -6.38
N ILE A 23 5.96 3.08 -5.10
CA ILE A 23 4.60 3.14 -4.56
C ILE A 23 4.10 4.56 -4.76
N LYS A 24 2.98 4.73 -5.47
CA LYS A 24 2.28 6.01 -5.63
C LYS A 24 0.98 5.98 -4.84
N ARG A 25 0.69 7.04 -4.09
CA ARG A 25 -0.55 7.18 -3.32
C ARG A 25 -1.82 7.14 -4.19
N SER A 26 -1.73 7.59 -5.44
CA SER A 26 -2.85 7.62 -6.38
C SER A 26 -3.25 6.25 -6.91
N ASN A 27 -2.38 5.26 -6.80
CA ASN A 27 -2.60 3.99 -7.47
C ASN A 27 -3.40 3.03 -6.59
N PRO A 28 -4.26 2.20 -7.19
CA PRO A 28 -4.95 1.13 -6.47
C PRO A 28 -3.94 0.11 -5.94
N ILE A 29 -4.34 -0.53 -4.85
CA ILE A 29 -3.55 -1.52 -4.14
C ILE A 29 -4.37 -2.77 -3.86
N ARG A 30 -3.66 -3.88 -3.73
CA ARG A 30 -4.21 -5.15 -3.27
C ARG A 30 -3.32 -5.74 -2.18
N VAL A 31 -3.96 -6.29 -1.17
CA VAL A 31 -3.32 -6.97 -0.05
C VAL A 31 -3.48 -8.46 -0.24
N LEU A 32 -2.35 -9.15 -0.35
CA LEU A 32 -2.27 -10.60 -0.46
C LEU A 32 -1.76 -11.21 0.84
N ARG A 33 -2.39 -12.29 1.27
CA ARG A 33 -1.96 -13.14 2.39
C ARG A 33 -1.97 -14.57 1.89
N ASP A 34 -0.84 -15.26 1.98
CA ASP A 34 -0.69 -16.64 1.46
C ASP A 34 -1.07 -16.79 -0.03
N ASN A 35 -0.76 -15.77 -0.86
CA ASN A 35 -1.14 -15.66 -2.28
C ASN A 35 -2.64 -15.50 -2.54
N ILE A 36 -3.46 -15.28 -1.51
CA ILE A 36 -4.89 -15.00 -1.62
C ILE A 36 -5.09 -13.50 -1.48
N VAL A 37 -5.85 -12.90 -2.39
CA VAL A 37 -6.24 -11.49 -2.31
C VAL A 37 -7.27 -11.36 -1.19
N ILE A 38 -6.87 -10.73 -0.08
CA ILE A 38 -7.72 -10.50 1.09
C ILE A 38 -8.49 -9.19 0.96
N TYR A 39 -7.86 -8.21 0.33
CA TYR A 39 -8.42 -6.87 0.19
C TYR A 39 -7.92 -6.20 -1.08
N GLU A 40 -8.82 -5.49 -1.75
CA GLU A 40 -8.51 -4.60 -2.88
C GLU A 40 -9.09 -3.23 -2.57
N GLY A 41 -8.32 -2.19 -2.83
CA GLY A 41 -8.75 -0.83 -2.55
C GLY A 41 -7.71 0.20 -2.92
N GLU A 42 -7.72 1.30 -2.20
CA GLU A 42 -6.86 2.46 -2.47
C GLU A 42 -6.06 2.84 -1.23
N LEU A 43 -4.93 3.52 -1.47
CA LEU A 43 -4.12 4.09 -0.41
C LEU A 43 -4.82 5.30 0.21
N GLU A 44 -5.15 5.23 1.50
CA GLU A 44 -5.68 6.37 2.23
C GLU A 44 -4.57 7.38 2.51
N SER A 45 -3.42 6.89 2.98
CA SER A 45 -2.26 7.71 3.30
C SER A 45 -0.96 6.96 3.04
N LEU A 46 0.03 7.68 2.54
CA LEU A 46 1.40 7.20 2.38
C LEU A 46 2.30 8.13 3.17
N ARG A 47 2.89 7.61 4.25
CA ARG A 47 3.72 8.39 5.16
C ARG A 47 5.11 7.78 5.25
N ARG A 48 6.12 8.63 5.30
CA ARG A 48 7.48 8.23 5.63
C ARG A 48 7.80 8.81 7.00
N PHE A 49 7.86 7.94 8.02
CA PHE A 49 7.95 8.36 9.42
C PHE A 49 6.80 9.29 9.82
N LYS A 50 7.02 10.61 9.83
CA LYS A 50 6.04 11.64 10.18
C LYS A 50 5.57 12.47 8.99
N ASP A 51 6.24 12.37 7.86
CA ASP A 51 5.98 13.19 6.67
C ASP A 51 5.04 12.46 5.69
N ASP A 52 4.00 13.14 5.22
CA ASP A 52 3.16 12.66 4.13
C ASP A 52 3.88 12.82 2.80
N VAL A 53 3.98 11.73 2.03
CA VAL A 53 4.70 11.69 0.75
C VAL A 53 3.76 11.21 -0.36
N GLN A 54 4.00 11.65 -1.60
CA GLN A 54 3.18 11.22 -2.74
C GLN A 54 3.66 9.89 -3.31
N ASP A 55 4.98 9.69 -3.33
CA ASP A 55 5.63 8.50 -3.84
C ASP A 55 6.78 8.04 -2.95
N VAL A 56 6.99 6.73 -2.92
CA VAL A 56 8.10 6.10 -2.20
C VAL A 56 8.82 5.15 -3.14
N LYS A 57 10.14 5.36 -3.26
CA LYS A 57 11.02 4.53 -4.10
C LYS A 57 11.50 3.29 -3.35
N LYS A 58 11.95 2.29 -4.12
CA LYS A 58 12.64 1.09 -3.63
C LYS A 58 13.68 1.40 -2.55
N GLY A 59 13.73 0.57 -1.52
CA GLY A 59 14.72 0.64 -0.44
C GLY A 59 14.39 1.66 0.66
N ILE A 60 13.25 2.34 0.57
CA ILE A 60 12.78 3.27 1.59
C ILE A 60 11.66 2.62 2.40
N GLU A 61 11.66 2.86 3.70
CA GLU A 61 10.59 2.45 4.60
C GLU A 61 9.42 3.44 4.52
N CYS A 62 8.21 2.89 4.43
CA CYS A 62 6.97 3.64 4.39
C CYS A 62 5.90 3.03 5.28
N GLY A 63 5.07 3.90 5.82
CA GLY A 63 3.80 3.59 6.45
C GLY A 63 2.68 3.72 5.42
N ILE A 64 1.99 2.62 5.18
CA ILE A 64 0.84 2.55 4.28
C ILE A 64 -0.44 2.46 5.12
N GLY A 65 -1.32 3.45 4.97
CA GLY A 65 -2.69 3.37 5.46
C GLY A 65 -3.62 2.97 4.32
N VAL A 66 -4.36 1.87 4.49
CA VAL A 66 -5.31 1.37 3.48
C VAL A 66 -6.70 1.89 3.82
N LYS A 67 -7.38 2.46 2.83
CA LYS A 67 -8.71 3.05 3.04
C LYS A 67 -9.70 1.97 3.45
N ASN A 68 -10.46 2.21 4.53
CA ASN A 68 -11.47 1.28 5.05
C ASN A 68 -10.95 -0.15 5.38
N TYR A 69 -9.64 -0.34 5.59
CA TYR A 69 -9.08 -1.65 5.90
C TYR A 69 -8.17 -1.60 7.13
N ASN A 70 -8.59 -2.30 8.18
CA ASN A 70 -7.94 -2.27 9.49
C ASN A 70 -7.28 -3.60 9.90
N ASP A 71 -7.39 -4.65 9.08
CA ASP A 71 -6.89 -6.00 9.39
C ASP A 71 -5.58 -6.34 8.67
N VAL A 72 -4.72 -5.33 8.46
CA VAL A 72 -3.36 -5.59 7.95
C VAL A 72 -2.57 -6.36 9.02
N LYS A 73 -1.88 -7.42 8.60
CA LYS A 73 -1.03 -8.23 9.47
C LYS A 73 0.40 -8.29 8.95
N VAL A 74 1.31 -8.58 9.87
CA VAL A 74 2.71 -8.89 9.53
C VAL A 74 2.72 -10.13 8.66
N GLY A 75 3.50 -10.11 7.58
CA GLY A 75 3.49 -11.15 6.55
C GLY A 75 2.64 -10.84 5.32
N ASP A 76 1.71 -9.87 5.40
CA ASP A 76 0.93 -9.47 4.24
C ASP A 76 1.84 -8.84 3.15
N GLN A 77 1.53 -9.14 1.89
CA GLN A 77 2.14 -8.54 0.73
C GLN A 77 1.20 -7.47 0.15
N ILE A 78 1.73 -6.28 -0.08
CA ILE A 78 0.95 -5.18 -0.65
C ILE A 78 1.50 -4.95 -2.06
N GLU A 79 0.66 -5.18 -3.05
CA GLU A 79 0.97 -4.89 -4.45
C GLU A 79 0.24 -3.63 -4.88
N VAL A 80 0.98 -2.73 -5.53
CA VAL A 80 0.47 -1.51 -6.13
C VAL A 80 0.49 -1.71 -7.63
N PHE A 81 -0.65 -1.51 -8.28
CA PHE A 81 -0.77 -1.67 -9.72
C PHE A 81 -1.31 -0.40 -10.36
N GLU A 82 -0.96 -0.18 -11.62
CA GLU A 82 -1.49 0.91 -12.42
C GLU A 82 -2.44 0.31 -13.46
N ILE A 83 -3.64 0.86 -13.57
CA ILE A 83 -4.61 0.44 -14.59
C ILE A 83 -4.28 1.27 -15.82
N VAL A 84 -3.76 0.61 -16.86
CA VAL A 84 -3.48 1.24 -18.15
C VAL A 84 -4.56 0.79 -19.12
N GLU A 85 -5.42 1.71 -19.55
CA GLU A 85 -6.41 1.45 -20.59
C GLU A 85 -5.71 1.39 -21.95
N VAL A 86 -5.60 0.20 -22.53
CA VAL A 86 -5.08 0.02 -23.88
C VAL A 86 -6.25 0.11 -24.86
N ALA A 87 -6.32 1.21 -25.62
CA ALA A 87 -7.24 1.31 -26.75
C ALA A 87 -6.85 0.26 -27.79
N ARG A 88 -7.76 -0.67 -28.09
CA ARG A 88 -7.57 -1.61 -29.21
C ARG A 88 -7.76 -0.84 -30.52
N GLU A 89 -6.73 -0.79 -31.34
CA GLU A 89 -6.87 -0.38 -32.74
C GLU A 89 -7.45 -1.58 -33.52
N LEU A 90 -8.55 -1.34 -34.25
CA LEU A 90 -9.29 -2.32 -35.07
C LEU A 90 -8.79 -2.32 -36.52
#